data_AF-A0A6N4AEP8-F1
#
_entry.id   AF-A0A6N4AEP8-F1
#
_cell.length_a   1.000
_cell.length_b   1.000
_cell.length_c   1.000
_cell.angle_alpha   90.00
_cell.angle_beta   90.00
_cell.angle_gamma   90.00
#
_symmetry.space_group_name_H-M   'P 1'
#
loop_
_entity.id
_entity.type
_entity.pdbx_description
1 polymer ?
#
loop_
_entity_poly.entity_id
_entity_poly.type
_entity_poly.pdbx_seq_one_letter_code
_entity_poly.pdbx_strand_id
1 'polypeptide(L)'
;MKENENNELEKLADKAMKSLPLETPSFDFTSRVMAQVAMAPEKTIPAYKPLLPKTFWIVLITIIIGLFGYAYFTDGSQQQIFNIDFDMAYANKLQNMANQLDSSKTTMYAAVALLLAMLVQIPLIRNHFQGK
;
A
#
# COMPACT_ATOMS: atom_id res chain seq x y z
N MET A 1 32.21 0.20 -55.86
CA MET A 1 32.77 1.58 -55.73
C MET A 1 32.43 2.22 -54.39
N LYS A 2 31.18 2.16 -53.90
CA LYS A 2 30.77 2.76 -52.60
C LYS A 2 31.44 2.19 -51.33
N GLU A 3 31.81 0.92 -51.34
CA GLU A 3 32.39 0.25 -50.15
C GLU A 3 33.86 0.64 -49.89
N ASN A 4 34.60 0.97 -50.95
CA ASN A 4 35.97 1.45 -50.81
C ASN A 4 36.00 2.87 -50.21
N GLU A 5 35.04 3.72 -50.58
CA GLU A 5 34.90 5.07 -50.04
C GLU A 5 34.58 5.06 -48.53
N ASN A 6 33.68 4.18 -48.08
CA ASN A 6 33.39 4.02 -46.65
C ASN A 6 34.61 3.56 -45.83
N ASN A 7 35.40 2.63 -46.37
CA ASN A 7 36.62 2.15 -45.71
C ASN A 7 37.69 3.25 -45.56
N GLU A 8 37.78 4.17 -46.53
CA GLU A 8 38.69 5.30 -46.41
C GLU A 8 38.20 6.34 -45.39
N LEU A 9 36.89 6.61 -45.34
CA LEU A 9 36.30 7.48 -44.33
C LEU A 9 36.49 6.94 -42.91
N GLU A 10 36.34 5.62 -42.72
CA GLU A 10 36.57 4.96 -41.43
C GLU A 10 38.03 5.04 -41.00
N LYS A 11 38.98 4.82 -41.93
CA LYS A 11 40.42 4.99 -41.67
C LYS A 11 40.79 6.42 -41.32
N LEU A 12 40.14 7.40 -41.93
CA LEU A 12 40.34 8.82 -41.61
C LEU A 12 39.81 9.17 -40.23
N ALA A 13 38.62 8.66 -39.87
CA ALA A 13 38.04 8.83 -38.54
C ALA A 13 38.91 8.18 -37.45
N ASP A 14 39.38 6.95 -37.69
CA ASP A 14 40.27 6.23 -36.77
C ASP A 14 41.61 6.95 -36.56
N LYS A 15 42.18 7.49 -37.64
CA LYS A 15 43.43 8.24 -37.58
C LYS A 15 43.26 9.57 -36.86
N ALA A 16 42.13 10.24 -37.08
CA ALA A 16 41.77 11.45 -36.34
C ALA A 16 41.61 11.13 -34.85
N MET A 17 40.81 10.12 -34.49
CA MET A 17 40.59 9.69 -33.10
C MET A 17 41.87 9.28 -32.38
N LYS A 18 42.77 8.53 -33.02
CA LYS A 18 44.07 8.14 -32.44
C LYS A 18 45.06 9.30 -32.27
N SER A 19 44.91 10.37 -33.03
CA SER A 19 45.79 11.54 -32.96
C SER A 19 45.43 12.52 -31.84
N LEU A 20 44.23 12.39 -31.26
CA LEU A 20 43.85 13.17 -30.09
C LEU A 20 44.55 12.59 -28.85
N PRO A 21 45.17 13.43 -28.00
CA PRO A 21 45.67 12.97 -26.72
C PRO A 21 44.51 12.43 -25.89
N LEU A 22 44.68 11.24 -25.33
CA LEU A 22 43.73 10.68 -24.38
C LEU A 22 43.66 11.61 -23.17
N GLU A 23 42.52 12.26 -22.98
CA GLU A 23 42.26 13.03 -21.77
C GLU A 23 42.27 12.07 -20.59
N THR A 24 43.34 12.13 -19.81
CA THR A 24 43.42 11.37 -18.56
C THR A 24 42.69 12.16 -17.49
N PRO A 25 41.80 11.51 -16.72
CA PRO A 25 41.16 12.17 -15.61
C PRO A 25 42.24 12.70 -14.66
N SER A 26 41.94 13.81 -13.97
CA SER A 26 42.83 14.33 -12.93
C SER A 26 43.14 13.24 -11.91
N PHE A 27 44.33 13.26 -11.32
CA PHE A 27 44.77 12.29 -10.30
C PHE A 27 43.72 12.04 -9.20
N ASP A 28 43.00 13.08 -8.78
CA ASP A 28 41.99 13.01 -7.72
C ASP A 28 40.54 12.75 -8.20
N PHE A 29 40.34 12.46 -9.49
CA PHE A 29 39.00 12.38 -10.08
C PHE A 29 38.12 11.37 -9.33
N THR A 30 38.64 10.15 -9.11
CA THR A 30 37.93 9.10 -8.39
C THR A 30 37.59 9.49 -6.95
N SER A 31 38.52 10.18 -6.27
CA SER A 31 38.30 10.64 -4.89
C SER A 31 37.17 11.68 -4.83
N ARG A 32 37.15 12.64 -5.76
CA ARG A 32 36.12 13.68 -5.85
C ARG A 32 34.75 13.11 -6.20
N VAL A 33 34.69 12.18 -7.16
CA VAL A 33 33.46 11.50 -7.54
C VAL A 33 32.92 10.67 -6.37
N MET A 34 33.77 9.88 -5.71
CA MET A 34 33.35 9.08 -4.56
C MET A 34 32.94 9.92 -3.36
N ALA A 35 33.60 11.05 -3.11
CA ALA A 35 33.19 12.00 -2.08
C ALA A 35 31.79 12.56 -2.36
N GLN A 36 31.51 12.91 -3.62
CA GLN A 36 30.22 13.44 -4.02
C GLN A 36 29.11 12.36 -4.04
N VAL A 37 29.45 11.11 -4.36
CA VAL A 37 28.53 9.96 -4.26
C VAL A 37 28.25 9.59 -2.80
N ALA A 38 29.24 9.69 -1.91
CA ALA A 38 29.06 9.44 -0.48
C ALA A 38 28.25 10.54 0.23
N MET A 39 28.33 11.78 -0.27
CA MET A 39 27.52 12.92 0.21
C MET A 39 26.14 12.97 -0.46
N ALA A 40 25.94 12.26 -1.56
CA ALA A 40 24.62 12.14 -2.17
C ALA A 40 23.71 11.44 -1.15
N PRO A 41 22.53 12.00 -0.85
CA PRO A 41 21.60 11.34 0.06
C PRO A 41 21.31 9.97 -0.54
N GLU A 42 21.62 8.93 0.24
CA GLU A 42 21.26 7.56 -0.10
C GLU A 42 19.78 7.61 -0.48
N LYS A 43 19.47 7.18 -1.71
CA LYS A 43 18.12 7.31 -2.27
C LYS A 43 17.22 6.47 -1.39
N THR A 44 16.66 7.08 -0.34
CA THR A 44 15.88 6.39 0.67
C THR A 44 14.71 5.81 -0.06
N ILE A 45 14.77 4.50 -0.33
CA ILE A 45 13.65 3.73 -0.82
C ILE A 45 12.49 4.14 0.08
N PRO A 46 11.35 4.61 -0.48
CA PRO A 46 10.26 5.11 0.34
C PRO A 46 9.91 4.02 1.34
N ALA A 47 10.31 4.24 2.60
CA ALA A 47 10.15 3.24 3.64
C ALA A 47 8.66 2.96 3.72
N TYR A 48 8.27 1.70 3.57
CA TYR A 48 6.88 1.30 3.51
C TYR A 48 6.16 1.79 4.76
N LYS A 49 5.40 2.89 4.61
CA LYS A 49 4.57 3.41 5.68
C LYS A 49 3.30 2.57 5.66
N PRO A 50 3.02 1.80 6.73
CA PRO A 50 1.84 0.93 6.72
C PRO A 50 0.58 1.76 6.54
N LEU A 51 -0.31 1.35 5.61
CA LEU A 51 -1.57 2.04 5.29
C LEU A 51 -2.44 2.27 6.53
N LEU A 52 -2.31 1.41 7.54
CA LEU A 52 -2.95 1.54 8.83
C LEU A 52 -1.90 1.39 9.95
N PRO A 53 -1.73 2.39 10.84
CA PRO A 53 -0.80 2.29 11.93
C PRO A 53 -1.19 1.14 12.87
N LYS A 54 -0.20 0.45 13.45
CA LYS A 54 -0.45 -0.71 14.33
C LYS A 54 -1.35 -0.36 15.52
N THR A 55 -1.31 0.90 15.96
CA THR A 55 -2.16 1.46 17.01
C THR A 55 -3.65 1.47 16.66
N PHE A 56 -4.01 1.59 15.37
CA PHE A 56 -5.41 1.59 14.94
C PHE A 56 -6.10 0.25 15.21
N TRP A 57 -5.39 -0.87 15.05
CA TRP A 57 -5.94 -2.19 15.33
C TRP A 57 -6.24 -2.40 16.81
N ILE A 58 -5.39 -1.87 17.69
CA ILE A 58 -5.62 -1.92 19.14
C ILE A 58 -6.87 -1.10 19.48
N VAL A 59 -6.97 0.13 18.95
CA VAL A 59 -8.15 1.00 19.17
C VAL A 59 -9.44 0.34 18.66
N LEU A 60 -9.39 -0.26 17.46
CA LEU A 60 -10.54 -0.96 16.89
C LEU A 60 -10.99 -2.13 17.77
N ILE A 61 -10.06 -2.97 18.24
CA ILE A 61 -10.37 -4.07 19.16
C ILE A 61 -10.95 -3.54 20.47
N THR A 62 -10.37 -2.48 21.04
CA THR A 62 -10.87 -1.87 22.27
C THR A 62 -12.30 -1.35 22.11
N ILE A 63 -12.63 -0.70 20.99
CA ILE A 63 -13.98 -0.21 20.72
C ILE A 63 -14.97 -1.39 20.60
N ILE A 64 -14.58 -2.44 19.89
CA ILE A 64 -15.41 -3.64 19.72
C ILE A 64 -15.66 -4.31 21.07
N ILE A 65 -14.62 -4.52 21.89
CA ILE A 65 -14.76 -5.09 23.23
C ILE A 65 -15.60 -4.17 24.13
N GLY A 66 -15.43 -2.85 24.03
CA GLY A 66 -16.24 -1.89 24.77
C GLY A 66 -17.73 -1.97 24.42
N LEU A 67 -18.06 -2.12 23.13
CA LEU A 67 -19.43 -2.33 22.65
C LEU A 67 -20.01 -3.65 23.15
N PHE A 68 -19.27 -4.75 23.05
CA PHE A 68 -19.71 -6.05 23.56
C PHE A 68 -19.84 -6.07 25.08
N GLY A 69 -18.91 -5.44 25.79
CA GLY A 69 -18.96 -5.29 27.24
C GLY A 69 -20.18 -4.48 27.66
N TYR A 70 -20.40 -3.32 27.03
CA TYR A 70 -21.59 -2.51 27.25
C TYR A 70 -22.87 -3.33 27.01
N ALA A 71 -22.99 -4.00 25.87
CA ALA A 71 -24.13 -4.85 25.54
C ALA A 71 -24.36 -5.96 26.59
N TYR A 72 -23.29 -6.61 27.06
CA TYR A 72 -23.35 -7.65 28.07
C TYR A 72 -23.82 -7.13 29.44
N PHE A 73 -23.41 -5.93 29.84
CA PHE A 73 -23.83 -5.32 31.10
C PHE A 73 -25.23 -4.69 31.03
N THR A 74 -25.73 -4.38 29.83
CA THR A 74 -27.07 -3.80 29.64
C THR A 74 -28.19 -4.84 29.47
N ASP A 75 -27.88 -6.12 29.25
CA ASP A 75 -28.91 -7.16 29.04
C ASP A 75 -29.40 -7.77 30.36
N GLY A 76 -30.32 -7.04 31.01
CA GLY A 76 -31.41 -7.59 31.83
C GLY A 76 -32.65 -7.97 31.00
N SER A 77 -32.64 -7.80 29.68
CA SER A 77 -33.76 -8.14 28.81
C SER A 77 -33.24 -8.72 27.50
N GLN A 78 -33.25 -10.05 27.46
CA GLN A 78 -33.08 -10.84 26.25
C GLN A 78 -33.91 -10.24 25.11
N GLN A 79 -33.30 -10.14 23.92
CA GLN A 79 -33.90 -9.90 22.59
C GLN A 79 -33.81 -8.49 21.96
N GLN A 80 -33.16 -7.49 22.58
CA GLN A 80 -33.18 -6.11 22.05
C GLN A 80 -31.87 -5.53 21.50
N ILE A 81 -30.88 -6.36 21.16
CA ILE A 81 -29.59 -5.88 20.60
C ILE A 81 -29.75 -5.19 19.22
N PHE A 82 -30.90 -5.35 18.53
CA PHE A 82 -31.17 -4.73 17.23
C PHE A 82 -31.97 -3.42 17.26
N ASN A 83 -32.47 -2.96 18.42
CA ASN A 83 -33.14 -1.66 18.53
C ASN A 83 -32.13 -0.59 18.99
N ILE A 84 -31.22 -0.24 18.09
CA ILE A 84 -30.53 1.03 18.17
C ILE A 84 -31.55 2.07 17.69
N ASP A 85 -32.04 2.90 18.60
CA ASP A 85 -32.97 4.00 18.29
C ASP A 85 -32.17 5.09 17.54
N PHE A 86 -31.86 4.81 16.27
CA PHE A 86 -31.40 5.80 15.31
C PHE A 86 -32.58 6.73 15.09
N ASP A 87 -32.41 8.00 15.45
CA ASP A 87 -33.37 9.09 15.27
C ASP A 87 -34.38 8.83 14.13
N MET A 88 -35.68 8.91 14.45
CA MET A 88 -36.80 8.26 13.77
C MET A 88 -36.91 8.58 12.26
N ALA A 89 -36.25 9.64 11.79
CA ALA A 89 -36.14 9.98 10.38
C ALA A 89 -35.24 9.02 9.57
N TYR A 90 -34.15 8.52 10.18
CA TYR A 90 -33.18 7.64 9.51
C TYR A 90 -33.49 6.16 9.73
N ALA A 91 -33.94 5.75 10.92
CA ALA A 91 -34.32 4.36 11.19
C ALA A 91 -35.46 3.90 10.27
N ASN A 92 -36.52 4.70 10.10
CA ASN A 92 -37.64 4.32 9.23
C ASN A 92 -37.22 4.14 7.76
N LYS A 93 -36.26 4.94 7.27
CA LYS A 93 -35.80 4.85 5.88
C LYS A 93 -34.91 3.62 5.68
N LEU A 94 -34.03 3.34 6.64
CA LEU A 94 -33.12 2.20 6.61
C LEU A 94 -33.88 0.88 6.86
N GLN A 95 -34.86 0.89 7.76
CA GLN A 95 -35.74 -0.24 8.05
C GLN A 95 -36.68 -0.52 6.87
N ASN A 96 -37.22 0.51 6.21
CA ASN A 96 -37.99 0.31 4.98
C ASN A 96 -37.13 -0.22 3.82
N MET A 97 -35.85 0.16 3.72
CA MET A 97 -34.92 -0.42 2.75
C MET A 97 -34.53 -1.86 3.11
N ALA A 98 -34.36 -2.17 4.40
CA ALA A 98 -34.02 -3.51 4.88
C ALA A 98 -35.21 -4.48 4.76
N ASN A 99 -36.44 -4.02 5.04
CA ASN A 99 -37.66 -4.82 4.88
C ASN A 99 -38.03 -5.05 3.40
N GLN A 100 -37.55 -4.22 2.48
CA GLN A 100 -37.63 -4.49 1.04
C GLN A 100 -36.65 -5.57 0.57
N LEU A 101 -35.66 -5.90 1.40
CA LEU A 101 -34.71 -6.97 1.18
C LEU A 101 -35.16 -8.18 2.00
N ASP A 102 -36.16 -8.92 1.50
CA ASP A 102 -36.55 -10.25 1.98
C ASP A 102 -35.37 -11.22 1.78
N SER A 103 -34.40 -11.11 2.68
CA SER A 103 -33.12 -11.79 2.59
C SER A 103 -33.16 -12.98 3.52
N SER A 104 -32.94 -14.17 2.93
CA SER A 104 -32.83 -15.40 3.70
C SER A 104 -31.76 -15.25 4.78
N LYS A 105 -32.00 -15.80 5.97
CA LYS A 105 -31.06 -15.77 7.10
C LYS A 105 -29.66 -16.23 6.68
N THR A 106 -29.59 -17.21 5.77
CA THR A 106 -28.33 -17.71 5.19
C THR A 106 -27.56 -16.63 4.42
N THR A 107 -28.25 -15.80 3.64
CA THR A 107 -27.64 -14.71 2.86
C THR A 107 -27.11 -13.61 3.79
N MET A 108 -27.82 -13.32 4.89
CA MET A 108 -27.37 -12.37 5.90
C MET A 108 -26.10 -12.86 6.61
N TYR A 109 -26.07 -14.13 7.05
CA TYR A 109 -24.86 -14.72 7.65
C TYR A 109 -23.69 -14.77 6.67
N ALA A 110 -23.94 -15.11 5.40
CA ALA A 110 -22.93 -15.12 4.36
C ALA A 110 -22.35 -13.71 4.11
N ALA A 111 -23.19 -12.68 4.08
CA ALA A 111 -22.75 -11.29 3.91
C ALA A 111 -21.86 -10.81 5.07
N VAL A 112 -22.25 -11.12 6.31
CA VAL A 112 -21.45 -10.81 7.50
C VAL A 112 -20.12 -11.56 7.50
N ALA A 113 -20.13 -12.85 7.13
CA ALA A 113 -18.90 -13.65 7.02
C ALA A 113 -17.95 -13.10 5.94
N LEU A 114 -18.49 -12.62 4.81
CA LEU A 114 -17.72 -12.03 3.72
C LEU A 114 -17.07 -10.71 4.14
N LEU A 115 -17.79 -9.85 4.87
CA LEU A 115 -17.25 -8.62 5.45
C LEU A 115 -16.11 -8.92 6.44
N LEU A 116 -16.30 -9.91 7.34
CA LEU A 116 -15.24 -10.35 8.24
C LEU A 116 -14.02 -10.89 7.47
N ALA A 117 -14.23 -11.70 6.45
CA ALA A 117 -13.16 -12.23 5.61
C ALA A 117 -12.36 -11.11 4.93
N MET A 118 -13.02 -10.06 4.41
CA MET A 118 -12.34 -8.90 3.84
C MET A 118 -11.49 -8.15 4.88
N LEU A 119 -11.98 -8.00 6.11
CA LEU A 119 -11.20 -7.38 7.18
C LEU A 119 -9.97 -8.21 7.56
N VAL A 120 -10.06 -9.55 7.55
CA VAL A 120 -8.94 -10.46 7.82
C VAL A 120 -7.96 -10.54 6.65
N GLN A 121 -8.39 -10.31 5.41
CA GLN A 121 -7.51 -10.30 4.24
C GLN A 121 -6.48 -9.16 4.28
N ILE A 122 -6.84 -7.99 4.84
CA ILE A 122 -5.97 -6.82 4.93
C ILE A 122 -4.67 -7.12 5.72
N PRO A 123 -4.68 -7.70 6.94
CA PRO A 123 -3.46 -8.05 7.66
C PRO A 123 -2.69 -9.22 7.02
N LEU A 124 -3.38 -10.16 6.35
CA LEU A 124 -2.74 -11.32 5.71
C LEU A 124 -1.88 -10.88 4.51
N ILE A 125 -2.42 -10.03 3.64
CA ILE A 125 -1.69 -9.42 2.51
C ILE A 125 -0.54 -8.55 3.04
N ARG A 126 -0.80 -7.75 4.08
CA ARG A 126 0.22 -6.92 4.72
C ARG A 126 1.41 -7.74 5.23
N ASN A 127 1.19 -8.90 5.84
CA ASN A 127 2.27 -9.76 6.33
C ASN A 127 3.12 -10.35 5.18
N HIS A 128 2.50 -10.71 4.06
CA HIS A 128 3.23 -11.27 2.91
C HIS A 128 4.15 -10.24 2.24
N PHE A 129 3.72 -8.98 2.15
CA PHE A 129 4.52 -7.91 1.53
C PHE A 129 5.52 -7.22 2.49
N GLN A 130 5.46 -7.48 3.80
CA GLN A 130 6.44 -6.99 4.79
C GLN A 130 7.57 -7.99 5.07
N GLY A 131 7.48 -9.20 4.52
CA GLY A 131 8.48 -10.26 4.66
C GLY A 131 9.59 -10.28 3.59
N LYS A 132 9.79 -9.17 2.85
CA LYS A 132 10.93 -8.97 1.94
C LYS A 132 11.53 -7.58 2.15
#